data_AF-A0A1M6NCX6-F1
#
_entry.id   AF-A0A1M6NCX6-F1
#
_cell.length_a   1.000
_cell.length_b   1.000
_cell.length_c   1.000
_cell.angle_alpha   90.00
_cell.angle_beta   90.00
_cell.angle_gamma   90.00
#
_symmetry.space_group_name_H-M   'P 1'
#
loop_
_entity.id
_entity.type
_entity.pdbx_description
1 polymer ?
#
loop_
_entity_poly.entity_id
_entity_poly.type
_entity_poly.pdbx_seq_one_letter_code
_entity_poly.pdbx_strand_id
1 'polypeptide(L)'
;MGNCKLIEVDAIIQNPYYDAPSWIDDSIERKEFVILDRESSEEDVELFLIELLGYNNINIEQDKELVIRELLSEDEIAIAGGILFIGEDKKIFPSCCCGLEGSIGCHYY
;
A
#
# COMPACT_ATOMS: atom_id res chain seq x y z
N MET A 1 27.27 12.85 -13.67
CA MET A 1 26.20 12.00 -13.10
C MET A 1 26.38 12.01 -11.60
N GLY A 2 25.42 12.56 -10.86
CA GLY A 2 25.49 12.58 -9.39
C GLY A 2 25.40 11.16 -8.85
N ASN A 3 26.17 10.86 -7.80
CA ASN A 3 26.05 9.60 -7.07
C ASN A 3 24.65 9.56 -6.44
N CYS A 4 23.78 8.68 -6.92
CA CYS A 4 22.51 8.40 -6.25
C CYS A 4 22.76 7.29 -5.23
N LYS A 5 22.94 7.67 -3.96
CA LYS A 5 23.09 6.69 -2.88
C LYS A 5 21.70 6.24 -2.43
N LEU A 6 21.44 4.94 -2.54
CA LEU A 6 20.28 4.31 -1.91
C LEU A 6 20.47 4.31 -0.39
N ILE A 7 19.46 4.76 0.34
CA ILE A 7 19.45 4.82 1.80
C ILE A 7 18.60 3.70 2.36
N GLU A 8 17.39 3.55 1.82
CA GLU A 8 16.34 2.75 2.43
C GLU A 8 15.42 2.14 1.37
N VAL A 9 14.79 1.02 1.72
CA VAL A 9 13.89 0.25 0.87
C VAL A 9 12.73 -0.21 1.74
N ASP A 10 11.55 0.30 1.46
CA ASP A 10 10.35 0.06 2.26
C ASP A 10 9.25 -0.60 1.45
N ALA A 11 8.48 -1.48 2.10
CA ALA A 11 7.21 -1.92 1.58
C ALA A 11 6.16 -0.85 1.83
N ILE A 12 5.34 -0.55 0.82
CA ILE A 12 4.27 0.43 0.92
C ILE A 12 2.98 -0.09 0.33
N ILE A 13 1.86 0.48 0.79
CA ILE A 13 0.62 0.56 -0.02
C ILE A 13 0.48 1.95 -0.63
N GLN A 14 -0.31 2.06 -1.69
CA GLN A 14 -0.56 3.29 -2.43
C GLN A 14 -2.06 3.52 -2.64
N ASN A 15 -2.43 4.79 -2.69
CA ASN A 15 -3.77 5.24 -3.03
C ASN A 15 -4.92 4.61 -2.19
N PRO A 16 -4.86 4.63 -0.83
CA PRO A 16 -5.93 4.20 0.07
C PRO A 16 -7.13 5.19 0.06
N TYR A 17 -7.65 5.51 -1.13
CA TYR A 17 -8.71 6.51 -1.36
C TYR A 17 -10.10 5.88 -1.56
N TYR A 18 -10.28 4.63 -1.11
CA TYR A 18 -11.56 3.95 -1.14
C TYR A 18 -12.46 4.43 0.00
N ASP A 19 -13.76 4.14 -0.13
CA ASP A 19 -14.74 4.36 0.94
C ASP A 19 -14.37 3.51 2.16
N ALA A 20 -14.53 4.07 3.36
CA ALA A 20 -14.30 3.34 4.59
C ALA A 20 -15.57 2.57 5.02
N PRO A 21 -15.44 1.37 5.58
CA PRO A 21 -16.55 0.76 6.29
C PRO A 21 -16.93 1.61 7.52
N SER A 22 -18.21 1.62 7.89
CA SER A 22 -18.77 2.43 8.99
C SER A 22 -18.13 2.25 10.38
N TRP A 23 -17.30 1.22 10.57
CA TRP A 23 -16.57 0.92 11.80
C TRP A 23 -15.11 1.41 11.79
N ILE A 24 -14.67 2.06 10.71
CA ILE A 24 -13.42 2.83 10.64
C ILE A 24 -13.80 4.32 10.67
N ASP A 25 -12.98 5.14 11.32
CA ASP A 25 -13.23 6.59 11.39
C ASP A 25 -13.08 7.25 10.01
N ASP A 26 -14.14 7.89 9.53
CA ASP A 26 -14.12 8.64 8.27
C ASP A 26 -13.25 9.92 8.33
N SER A 27 -12.82 10.34 9.53
CA SER A 27 -11.98 11.52 9.72
C SER A 27 -10.48 11.28 9.49
N ILE A 28 -10.07 10.03 9.24
CA ILE A 28 -8.67 9.68 8.97
C ILE A 28 -8.15 10.44 7.75
N GLU A 29 -6.97 11.06 7.91
CA GLU A 29 -6.31 11.77 6.82
C GLU A 29 -5.84 10.79 5.74
N ARG A 30 -6.33 10.97 4.51
CA ARG A 30 -5.94 10.13 3.37
C ARG A 30 -4.53 10.47 2.90
N LYS A 31 -3.65 9.46 2.91
CA LYS A 31 -2.25 9.56 2.47
C LYS A 31 -2.10 9.03 1.05
N GLU A 32 -1.14 9.56 0.30
CA GLU A 32 -0.78 9.05 -1.04
C GLU A 32 -0.22 7.62 -0.96
N PHE A 33 0.52 7.33 0.10
CA PHE A 33 1.06 6.02 0.41
C PHE A 33 1.24 5.87 1.92
N VAL A 34 1.34 4.62 2.36
CA VAL A 34 1.63 4.25 3.75
C VAL A 34 2.80 3.27 3.76
N ILE A 35 3.79 3.51 4.62
CA ILE A 35 4.88 2.56 4.85
C ILE A 35 4.38 1.44 5.76
N LEU A 36 4.64 0.20 5.35
CA LEU A 36 4.29 -1.01 6.08
C LEU A 36 5.50 -1.44 6.91
N ASP A 37 5.55 -0.97 8.15
CA ASP A 37 6.61 -1.30 9.09
C ASP A 37 6.07 -1.50 10.52
N ARG A 38 6.99 -1.66 11.48
CA ARG A 38 6.64 -1.87 12.88
C ARG A 38 6.27 -0.59 13.63
N GLU A 39 6.46 0.56 13.02
CA GLU A 39 6.17 1.89 13.57
C GLU A 39 4.83 2.44 13.01
N SER A 40 4.14 1.69 12.13
CA SER A 40 2.81 2.03 11.62
C SER A 40 1.83 2.34 12.76
N SER A 41 1.17 3.49 12.64
CA SER A 41 0.14 3.95 13.57
C SER A 41 -1.20 3.22 13.38
N GLU A 42 -2.16 3.43 14.28
CA GLU A 42 -3.53 2.92 14.11
C GLU A 42 -4.17 3.43 12.81
N GLU A 43 -3.97 4.72 12.49
CA GLU A 43 -4.44 5.32 11.23
C GLU A 43 -3.81 4.64 10.00
N ASP A 44 -2.53 4.26 10.08
CA ASP A 44 -1.85 3.57 8.98
C ASP A 44 -2.44 2.17 8.75
N VAL A 45 -2.81 1.48 9.82
CA VAL A 45 -3.49 0.17 9.75
C VAL A 45 -4.91 0.33 9.19
N GLU A 46 -5.62 1.39 9.56
CA GLU A 46 -6.95 1.67 9.02
C GLU A 46 -6.90 2.02 7.53
N LEU A 47 -5.95 2.86 7.10
CA LEU A 47 -5.71 3.13 5.67
C LEU A 47 -5.34 1.86 4.91
N PHE A 48 -4.56 0.97 5.52
CA PHE A 48 -4.25 -0.34 4.95
C PHE A 48 -5.49 -1.20 4.75
N LEU A 49 -6.36 -1.30 5.76
CA LEU A 49 -7.61 -2.05 5.64
C LEU A 49 -8.53 -1.44 4.58
N ILE A 50 -8.63 -0.12 4.47
CA ILE A 50 -9.47 0.54 3.47
C ILE A 50 -8.96 0.24 2.06
N GLU A 51 -7.65 0.31 1.83
CA GLU A 51 -7.04 -0.08 0.55
C GLU A 51 -7.34 -1.53 0.22
N LEU A 52 -7.11 -2.43 1.17
CA LEU A 52 -7.28 -3.86 1.00
C LEU A 52 -8.73 -4.22 0.65
N LEU A 53 -9.70 -3.66 1.37
CA LEU A 53 -11.12 -3.94 1.15
C LEU A 53 -11.58 -3.36 -0.19
N GLY A 54 -11.20 -2.12 -0.48
CA GLY A 54 -11.60 -1.44 -1.71
C GLY A 54 -10.98 -2.04 -2.97
N TYR A 55 -9.68 -2.34 -2.95
CA TYR A 55 -8.97 -2.91 -4.09
C TYR A 55 -9.49 -4.30 -4.48
N ASN A 56 -9.89 -5.08 -3.47
CA ASN A 56 -10.44 -6.42 -3.67
C ASN A 56 -11.97 -6.44 -3.82
N ASN A 57 -12.62 -5.27 -3.90
CA ASN A 57 -14.08 -5.13 -4.06
C ASN A 57 -14.90 -5.85 -2.97
N ILE A 58 -14.38 -5.92 -1.74
CA ILE A 58 -15.09 -6.50 -0.60
C ILE A 58 -16.28 -5.60 -0.25
N ASN A 59 -17.46 -6.19 -0.02
CA ASN A 59 -18.63 -5.41 0.38
C ASN A 59 -18.45 -4.83 1.79
N ILE A 60 -18.27 -3.52 1.93
CA ILE A 60 -18.02 -2.84 3.20
C ILE A 60 -19.29 -2.44 3.98
N GLU A 61 -20.46 -2.53 3.36
CA GLU A 61 -21.75 -2.12 3.95
C GLU A 61 -22.34 -3.17 4.92
N GLN A 62 -21.69 -4.32 5.06
CA GLN A 62 -22.08 -5.41 5.96
C GLN A 62 -21.40 -5.30 7.34
N ASP A 63 -21.84 -6.12 8.29
CA ASP A 63 -21.26 -6.18 9.63
C ASP A 63 -19.76 -6.50 9.60
N LYS A 64 -19.00 -5.92 10.52
CA LYS A 64 -17.53 -6.05 10.61
C LYS A 64 -17.05 -7.48 10.52
N GLU A 65 -17.65 -8.41 11.27
CA GLU A 65 -17.24 -9.81 11.25
C GLU A 65 -17.45 -10.46 9.89
N LEU A 66 -18.46 -10.05 9.13
CA LEU A 66 -18.72 -10.57 7.79
C LEU A 66 -17.71 -10.02 6.78
N VAL A 67 -17.43 -8.71 6.82
CA VAL A 67 -16.38 -8.07 5.99
C VAL A 67 -15.04 -8.80 6.14
N ILE A 68 -14.61 -9.02 7.39
CA ILE A 68 -13.32 -9.67 7.66
C ILE A 68 -13.34 -11.14 7.25
N ARG A 69 -14.47 -11.84 7.42
CA ARG A 69 -14.59 -13.24 6.96
C ARG A 69 -14.53 -13.36 5.45
N GLU A 70 -15.19 -12.46 4.73
CA GLU A 70 -15.16 -12.41 3.27
C GLU A 70 -13.73 -12.21 2.78
N LEU A 71 -13.05 -11.17 3.29
CA LEU A 71 -11.65 -10.89 2.99
C LEU A 71 -10.73 -12.10 3.24
N LEU A 72 -10.90 -12.79 4.37
CA LEU A 72 -10.09 -13.98 4.73
C LEU A 72 -10.50 -15.25 3.98
N SER A 73 -11.63 -15.23 3.26
CA SER A 73 -12.11 -16.35 2.45
C SER A 73 -11.67 -16.27 0.99
N GLU A 74 -11.12 -15.13 0.56
CA GLU A 74 -10.53 -14.99 -0.76
C GLU A 74 -9.28 -15.88 -0.90
N ASP A 75 -9.22 -16.63 -2.00
CA ASP A 75 -8.05 -17.46 -2.32
C ASP A 75 -6.83 -16.60 -2.68
N GLU A 76 -7.07 -15.41 -3.25
CA GLU A 76 -6.07 -14.44 -3.65
C GLU A 76 -6.51 -13.03 -3.27
N ILE A 77 -5.62 -12.29 -2.60
CA ILE A 77 -5.83 -10.89 -2.24
C ILE A 77 -4.74 -10.06 -2.91
N ALA A 78 -5.15 -9.00 -3.59
CA ALA A 78 -4.26 -8.05 -4.21
C ALA A 78 -4.10 -6.80 -3.34
N ILE A 79 -2.90 -6.22 -3.36
CA ILE A 79 -2.54 -5.02 -2.60
C ILE A 79 -1.97 -4.02 -3.60
N ALA A 80 -2.54 -2.84 -3.71
CA ALA A 80 -1.95 -1.75 -4.48
C ALA A 80 -0.76 -1.20 -3.70
N GLY A 81 0.45 -1.57 -4.13
CA GLY A 81 1.66 -1.20 -3.42
C GLY A 81 2.91 -1.79 -4.03
N GLY A 82 3.94 -1.90 -3.21
CA GLY A 82 5.20 -2.52 -3.61
C GLY A 82 6.38 -1.93 -2.87
N ILE A 83 7.53 -1.95 -3.55
CA ILE A 83 8.78 -1.49 -2.96
C ILE A 83 9.04 -0.03 -3.33
N LEU A 84 9.15 0.81 -2.29
CA LEU A 84 9.61 2.18 -2.37
C LEU A 84 11.12 2.21 -2.16
N PHE A 85 11.86 2.78 -3.13
CA PHE A 85 13.28 3.07 -2.95
C PHE A 85 13.48 4.52 -2.54
N ILE A 86 14.23 4.74 -1.47
CA ILE A 86 14.52 6.06 -0.92
C ILE A 86 16.02 6.32 -1.01
N GLY A 87 16.39 7.35 -1.77
CA GLY A 87 17.75 7.91 -1.81
C GLY A 87 17.81 9.28 -1.13
N GLU A 88 19.00 9.90 -1.11
CA GLU A 88 19.24 11.20 -0.45
C GLU A 88 18.25 12.30 -0.89
N ASP A 89 18.03 12.45 -2.19
CA ASP A 89 17.20 13.53 -2.76
C ASP A 89 16.02 13.00 -3.59
N LYS A 90 15.74 11.69 -3.56
CA LYS A 90 14.75 11.09 -4.46
C LYS A 90 14.03 9.90 -3.84
N LYS A 91 12.73 9.80 -4.15
CA LYS A 91 11.91 8.60 -3.93
C LYS A 91 11.53 7.99 -5.28
N ILE A 92 11.61 6.68 -5.38
CA ILE A 92 11.16 5.91 -6.56
C ILE A 92 10.03 5.00 -6.09
N PHE A 93 8.80 5.41 -6.39
CA PHE A 93 7.60 4.68 -6.06
C PHE A 93 7.43 3.43 -6.94
N PRO A 94 6.77 2.37 -6.42
CA PRO A 94 6.35 1.26 -7.24
C PRO A 94 5.41 1.76 -8.34
N SER A 95 5.53 1.16 -9.52
CA SER A 95 4.66 1.45 -10.67
C SER A 95 3.60 0.36 -10.81
N CYS A 96 2.46 0.68 -11.43
CA CYS A 96 1.37 -0.26 -11.74
C CYS A 96 1.79 -1.45 -12.64
N CYS A 97 3.04 -1.48 -13.10
CA CYS A 97 3.65 -2.53 -13.89
C CYS A 97 4.96 -3.03 -13.26
N CYS A 98 5.10 -3.08 -11.94
CA CYS A 98 6.16 -3.87 -11.31
C CYS A 98 5.88 -5.37 -11.62
N GLY A 99 6.18 -5.93 -12.80
CA GLY A 99 7.47 -5.77 -13.46
C GLY A 99 8.60 -6.29 -12.57
N LEU A 100 8.32 -7.23 -11.67
CA LEU A 100 9.34 -8.02 -10.97
C LEU A 100 10.32 -8.71 -11.96
N GLU A 101 10.00 -8.71 -13.26
CA GLU A 101 10.89 -9.13 -14.35
C GLU A 101 11.92 -8.07 -14.84
N GLY A 102 11.87 -6.80 -14.37
CA GLY A 102 12.67 -5.71 -14.95
C GLY A 102 13.84 -5.16 -14.12
N SER A 103 13.98 -5.50 -12.84
CA SER A 103 14.86 -4.76 -11.91
C SER A 103 16.23 -5.40 -11.63
N ILE A 104 16.71 -6.31 -12.49
CA ILE A 104 18.13 -6.68 -12.54
C ILE A 104 18.73 -6.06 -13.81
N GLY A 105 18.89 -4.75 -13.79
CA GLY A 105 19.44 -4.00 -14.92
C GLY A 105 19.79 -2.58 -14.52
N CYS A 106 20.94 -2.38 -13.87
CA CYS A 106 21.61 -1.09 -13.86
C CYS A 106 21.93 -0.69 -15.31
N HIS A 107 21.03 0.00 -15.98
CA HIS A 107 21.33 0.67 -17.24
C HIS A 107 22.15 1.93 -16.93
N TYR A 108 23.47 1.78 -17.04
CA TYR A 108 24.39 2.87 -17.28
C TYR A 108 24.06 3.48 -18.66
N TYR A 109 23.65 4.74 -18.68
CA TYR A 109 23.87 5.67 -19.78
C TYR A 109 24.49 6.93 -19.22
#